data_AF-A0AAN5BWG0-F1
#
_entry.id   AF-A0AAN5BWG0-F1
#
_cell.length_a   1.000
_cell.length_b   1.000
_cell.length_c   1.000
_cell.angle_alpha   90.00
_cell.angle_beta   90.00
_cell.angle_gamma   90.00
#
_symmetry.space_group_name_H-M   'P 1'
#
loop_
_entity.id
_entity.type
_entity.pdbx_description
1 polymer ?
#
loop_
_entity_poly.entity_id
_entity_poly.type
_entity_poly.pdbx_seq_one_letter_code
_entity_poly.pdbx_strand_id
1 'polypeptide(L)'
;MQTYYDHWFNITNTVLGVPNMIGSIAFQPMPRTIAQKAQARGGVSPDYLVIELDFFYGLSASDEKIDAANKNLFNGFDRIISNYIDEGVLPDVYRPLFMNDANYAQDYWARLGSTEQAREVRKKYDPELFFQKRTSGGFRLG
;
A
#
# COMPACT_ATOMS: atom_id res chain seq x y z
N MET A 1 12.65 -7.25 10.83
CA MET A 1 12.71 -5.77 10.71
C MET A 1 13.90 -5.30 9.90
N GLN A 2 15.14 -5.71 10.22
CA GLN A 2 16.34 -5.31 9.48
C GLN A 2 16.22 -5.52 7.95
N THR A 3 15.76 -6.68 7.51
CA THR A 3 15.57 -6.99 6.08
C THR A 3 14.66 -6.01 5.34
N TYR A 4 13.60 -5.51 6.00
CA TYR A 4 12.72 -4.48 5.40
C TYR A 4 13.42 -3.13 5.30
N TYR A 5 14.16 -2.75 6.36
CA TYR A 5 14.96 -1.53 6.36
C TYR A 5 16.04 -1.58 5.27
N ASP A 6 16.77 -2.70 5.15
CA ASP A 6 17.83 -2.86 4.16
C ASP A 6 17.27 -2.78 2.73
N HIS A 7 16.12 -3.41 2.48
CA HIS A 7 15.45 -3.30 1.17
C HIS A 7 15.06 -1.87 0.87
N TRP A 8 14.40 -1.18 1.80
CA TRP A 8 14.05 0.24 1.65
C TRP A 8 15.30 1.10 1.41
N PHE A 9 16.35 0.91 2.20
CA PHE A 9 17.61 1.65 2.09
C PHE A 9 18.26 1.43 0.73
N ASN A 10 18.35 0.18 0.28
CA ASN A 10 18.97 -0.17 -1.00
C ASN A 10 18.20 0.43 -2.18
N ILE A 11 16.86 0.39 -2.17
CA ILE A 11 16.07 1.04 -3.22
C ILE A 11 16.19 2.56 -3.15
N THR A 12 16.12 3.16 -1.96
CA THR A 12 16.30 4.61 -1.77
C THR A 12 17.66 5.08 -2.29
N ASN A 13 18.72 4.28 -2.07
CA ASN A 13 20.06 4.57 -2.56
C ASN A 13 20.14 4.71 -4.09
N THR A 14 19.28 4.00 -4.84
CA THR A 14 19.23 4.10 -6.32
C THR A 14 18.73 5.46 -6.83
N VAL A 15 18.05 6.22 -5.98
CA VAL A 15 17.44 7.51 -6.32
C VAL A 15 18.03 8.70 -5.54
N LEU A 16 19.05 8.50 -4.68
CA LEU A 16 19.67 9.59 -3.92
C LEU A 16 20.23 10.74 -4.78
N GLY A 17 20.57 10.47 -6.04
CA GLY A 17 21.00 11.50 -6.99
C GLY A 17 19.87 12.40 -7.53
N VAL A 18 18.61 12.13 -7.19
CA VAL A 18 17.49 12.99 -7.57
C VAL A 18 17.54 14.30 -6.77
N PRO A 19 17.38 15.48 -7.39
CA PRO A 19 17.40 16.75 -6.68
C PRO A 19 16.32 16.85 -5.59
N ASN A 20 16.73 17.31 -4.40
CA ASN A 20 15.89 17.43 -3.20
C ASN A 20 15.24 16.11 -2.75
N MET A 21 15.90 14.98 -3.00
CA MET A 21 15.41 13.66 -2.65
C MET A 21 15.44 13.39 -1.14
N ILE A 22 14.29 12.99 -0.58
CA ILE A 22 14.15 12.49 0.79
C ILE A 22 13.31 11.21 0.73
N GLY A 23 13.84 10.12 1.28
CA GLY A 23 13.07 8.90 1.51
C GLY A 23 12.73 8.75 2.98
N SER A 24 11.51 8.26 3.27
CA SER A 24 11.08 7.87 4.61
C SER A 24 10.52 6.45 4.61
N ILE A 25 10.67 5.79 5.76
CA ILE A 25 9.99 4.56 6.11
C ILE A 25 9.40 4.73 7.50
N ALA A 26 8.11 4.41 7.66
CA ALA A 26 7.45 4.40 8.96
C ALA A 26 6.90 3.02 9.27
N PHE A 27 7.06 2.61 10.52
CA PHE A 27 6.53 1.36 11.06
C PHE A 27 5.42 1.70 12.04
N GLN A 28 4.16 1.49 11.64
CA GLN A 28 2.98 1.95 12.36
C GLN A 28 2.19 0.74 12.89
N PRO A 29 2.42 0.31 14.14
CA PRO A 29 1.65 -0.78 14.73
C PRO A 29 0.19 -0.35 14.91
N MET A 30 -0.73 -1.17 14.42
CA MET A 30 -2.15 -0.89 14.57
C MET A 30 -2.60 -1.20 16.01
N PRO A 31 -3.38 -0.30 16.65
CA PRO A 31 -3.91 -0.56 17.98
C PRO A 31 -4.74 -1.85 18.02
N ARG A 32 -4.48 -2.72 19.00
CA ARG A 32 -5.22 -3.99 19.20
C ARG A 32 -6.73 -3.80 19.29
N THR A 33 -7.18 -2.64 19.78
CA THR A 33 -8.60 -2.29 19.84
C THR A 33 -9.30 -2.35 18.48
N ILE A 34 -8.58 -2.08 17.38
CA ILE A 34 -9.12 -2.20 16.02
C ILE A 34 -9.39 -3.67 15.70
N ALA A 35 -8.40 -4.54 15.92
CA ALA A 35 -8.54 -5.98 15.70
C ALA A 35 -9.65 -6.59 16.57
N GLN A 36 -9.71 -6.22 17.86
CA GLN A 36 -10.76 -6.65 18.78
C GLN A 36 -12.16 -6.24 18.32
N LYS A 37 -12.33 -5.00 17.85
CA LYS A 37 -13.63 -4.53 17.34
C LYS A 37 -14.01 -5.21 16.02
N ALA A 38 -13.04 -5.53 15.16
CA ALA A 38 -13.29 -6.32 13.96
C ALA A 38 -13.77 -7.73 14.32
N GLN A 39 -13.10 -8.38 15.27
CA GLN A 39 -13.49 -9.71 15.79
C GLN A 39 -14.89 -9.71 16.40
N ALA A 40 -15.20 -8.72 17.24
CA ALA A 40 -16.53 -8.57 17.84
C ALA A 40 -17.67 -8.38 16.81
N ARG A 41 -17.34 -7.98 15.58
CA ARG A 41 -18.28 -7.83 14.45
C ARG A 41 -18.26 -9.03 13.50
N GLY A 42 -17.62 -10.14 13.88
CA GLY A 42 -17.54 -11.36 13.08
C GLY A 42 -16.40 -11.38 12.06
N GLY A 43 -15.47 -10.43 12.12
CA GLY A 43 -14.25 -10.45 11.30
C GLY A 43 -13.15 -11.31 11.92
N VAL A 44 -12.13 -11.66 11.13
CA VAL A 44 -10.86 -12.18 11.62
C VAL A 44 -9.81 -11.10 11.40
N SER A 45 -9.15 -10.65 12.46
CA SER A 45 -8.09 -9.64 12.36
C SER A 45 -6.92 -10.05 13.25
N PRO A 46 -5.74 -10.35 12.67
CA PRO A 46 -4.50 -10.39 13.43
C PRO A 46 -4.07 -8.97 13.87
N ASP A 47 -3.02 -8.90 14.68
CA ASP A 47 -2.30 -7.65 14.94
C ASP A 47 -1.52 -7.25 13.67
N TYR A 48 -1.73 -6.03 13.18
CA TYR A 48 -1.11 -5.54 11.94
C TYR A 48 -0.02 -4.50 12.23
N LEU A 49 1.02 -4.53 11.40
CA LEU A 49 1.97 -3.44 11.23
C LEU A 49 1.75 -2.83 9.85
N VAL A 50 1.38 -1.56 9.79
CA VAL A 50 1.38 -0.80 8.53
C VAL A 50 2.81 -0.31 8.29
N ILE A 51 3.30 -0.49 7.06
CA ILE A 51 4.58 0.07 6.65
C ILE A 51 4.30 1.12 5.57
N GLU A 52 4.60 2.36 5.89
CA GLU A 52 4.43 3.52 5.02
C GLU A 52 5.79 3.89 4.41
N LEU A 53 5.79 4.25 3.13
CA LEU A 53 6.97 4.41 2.31
C LEU A 53 6.79 5.65 1.44
N ASP A 54 7.61 6.67 1.66
CA ASP A 54 7.49 7.93 0.92
C ASP A 54 8.78 8.36 0.26
N PHE A 55 8.61 9.01 -0.88
CA PHE A 55 9.65 9.71 -1.61
C PHE A 55 9.21 11.15 -1.88
N PHE A 56 9.94 12.11 -1.31
CA PHE A 56 9.81 13.54 -1.58
C PHE A 56 10.96 13.99 -2.47
N TYR A 57 10.67 14.76 -3.51
CA TYR A 57 11.66 15.21 -4.49
C TYR A 57 11.21 16.50 -5.15
N GLY A 58 12.16 17.26 -5.69
CA GLY A 58 11.92 18.66 -6.06
C GLY A 58 11.37 18.91 -7.47
N LEU A 59 11.53 17.96 -8.40
CA LEU A 59 11.32 18.20 -9.83
C LEU A 59 10.50 17.08 -10.47
N SER A 60 9.43 17.44 -11.18
CA SER A 60 8.58 16.48 -11.91
C SER A 60 9.30 15.73 -13.04
N ALA A 61 10.44 16.26 -13.51
CA ALA A 61 11.32 15.56 -14.44
C ALA A 61 11.86 14.22 -13.88
N SER A 62 11.72 13.97 -12.56
CA SER A 62 12.12 12.73 -11.90
C SER A 62 10.96 11.75 -11.65
N ASP A 63 9.72 12.09 -12.02
CA ASP A 63 8.52 11.30 -11.70
C ASP A 63 8.66 9.83 -12.14
N GLU A 64 9.10 9.57 -13.37
CA GLU A 64 9.27 8.21 -13.89
C GLU A 64 10.31 7.40 -13.10
N LYS A 65 11.42 8.05 -12.72
CA LYS A 65 12.49 7.42 -11.95
C LYS A 65 12.01 7.07 -10.53
N ILE A 66 11.28 7.99 -9.90
CA ILE A 66 10.73 7.79 -8.56
C ILE A 66 9.60 6.76 -8.56
N ASP A 67 8.74 6.76 -9.57
CA ASP A 67 7.69 5.76 -9.75
C ASP A 67 8.27 4.35 -9.90
N ALA A 68 9.31 4.18 -10.71
CA ALA A 68 10.02 2.91 -10.83
C ALA A 68 10.62 2.45 -9.49
N ALA A 69 11.23 3.38 -8.72
CA ALA A 69 11.76 3.07 -7.40
C ALA A 69 10.65 2.67 -6.41
N ASN A 70 9.52 3.38 -6.37
CA ASN A 70 8.36 3.04 -5.55
C ASN A 70 7.84 1.63 -5.86
N LYS A 71 7.67 1.29 -7.15
CA LYS A 71 7.27 -0.05 -7.59
C LYS A 71 8.24 -1.12 -7.14
N ASN A 72 9.54 -0.88 -7.25
CA ASN A 72 10.56 -1.82 -6.76
C ASN A 72 10.50 -1.98 -5.23
N LEU A 73 10.17 -0.92 -4.51
CA LEU A 73 10.04 -0.92 -3.06
C LEU A 73 8.90 -1.83 -2.59
N PHE A 74 7.65 -1.56 -3.01
CA PHE A 74 6.52 -2.36 -2.54
C PHE A 74 6.49 -3.78 -3.13
N ASN A 75 6.99 -4.00 -4.36
CA ASN A 75 7.09 -5.35 -4.92
C ASN A 75 8.16 -6.18 -4.20
N GLY A 76 9.27 -5.56 -3.79
CA GLY A 76 10.29 -6.25 -3.01
C GLY A 76 9.80 -6.59 -1.60
N PHE A 77 9.02 -5.72 -0.96
CA PHE A 77 8.37 -6.04 0.31
C PHE A 77 7.39 -7.20 0.18
N ASP A 78 6.58 -7.24 -0.89
CA ASP A 78 5.67 -8.36 -1.14
C ASP A 78 6.42 -9.70 -1.26
N ARG A 79 7.57 -9.71 -1.96
CA ARG A 79 8.46 -10.89 -2.03
C ARG A 79 9.04 -11.26 -0.68
N ILE A 80 9.57 -10.30 0.09
CA ILE A 80 10.13 -10.56 1.42
C ILE A 80 9.07 -11.17 2.35
N ILE A 81 7.85 -10.61 2.34
CA ILE A 81 6.73 -11.13 3.14
C ILE A 81 6.37 -12.54 2.68
N SER A 82 6.27 -12.78 1.38
CA SER A 82 5.91 -14.11 0.84
C SER A 82 6.95 -15.16 1.23
N ASN A 83 8.25 -14.84 1.11
CA ASN A 83 9.32 -15.74 1.55
C ASN A 83 9.24 -16.05 3.05
N TYR A 84 8.98 -15.05 3.89
CA TYR A 84 8.81 -15.27 5.33
C TYR A 84 7.56 -16.09 5.68
N ILE A 85 6.51 -16.04 4.86
CA ILE A 85 5.35 -16.93 5.00
C ILE A 85 5.76 -18.36 4.64
N ASP A 86 6.44 -18.55 3.50
CA ASP A 86 6.90 -19.87 3.04
C ASP A 86 7.88 -20.53 4.05
N GLU A 87 8.72 -19.72 4.69
CA GLU A 87 9.65 -20.15 5.74
C GLU A 87 9.00 -20.35 7.12
N GLY A 88 7.71 -20.01 7.28
CA GLY A 88 6.98 -20.12 8.54
C GLY A 88 7.33 -19.06 9.60
N VAL A 89 8.03 -17.99 9.21
CA VAL A 89 8.39 -16.86 10.06
C VAL A 89 7.20 -15.92 10.28
N LEU A 90 6.39 -15.71 9.23
CA LEU A 90 5.15 -14.94 9.28
C LEU A 90 3.94 -15.85 9.04
N PRO A 91 2.79 -15.57 9.67
CA PRO A 91 1.57 -16.31 9.38
C PRO A 91 1.01 -15.89 8.01
N ASP A 92 0.45 -16.86 7.28
CA ASP A 92 -0.32 -16.56 6.07
C ASP A 92 -1.70 -16.03 6.46
N VAL A 93 -1.84 -14.71 6.46
CA VAL A 93 -3.06 -13.99 6.84
C VAL A 93 -3.43 -12.99 5.76
N TYR A 94 -4.67 -12.53 5.79
CA TYR A 94 -5.12 -11.46 4.91
C TYR A 94 -4.23 -10.19 5.06
N ARG A 95 -3.71 -9.67 3.94
CA ARG A 95 -2.77 -8.54 3.86
C ARG A 95 -3.43 -7.31 3.23
N PRO A 96 -4.26 -6.53 3.96
CA PRO A 96 -4.93 -5.37 3.41
C PRO A 96 -3.93 -4.28 3.00
N LEU A 97 -4.35 -3.43 2.07
CA LEU A 97 -3.71 -2.15 1.81
C LEU A 97 -4.48 -1.06 2.55
N PHE A 98 -3.78 -0.10 3.14
CA PHE A 98 -4.42 1.02 3.81
C PHE A 98 -4.86 2.05 2.76
N MET A 99 -6.16 2.15 2.51
CA MET A 99 -6.70 2.88 1.36
C MET A 99 -6.27 4.35 1.30
N ASN A 100 -6.07 4.99 2.46
CA ASN A 100 -5.69 6.38 2.55
C ASN A 100 -4.33 6.66 1.89
N ASP A 101 -3.40 5.70 1.97
CA ASP A 101 -2.01 5.84 1.53
C ASP A 101 -1.66 4.85 0.40
N ALA A 102 -2.67 4.20 -0.18
CA ALA A 102 -2.48 3.22 -1.24
C ALA A 102 -1.96 3.90 -2.51
N ASN A 103 -0.82 3.44 -3.02
CA ASN A 103 -0.28 3.90 -4.28
C ASN A 103 -1.16 3.42 -5.46
N TYR A 104 -1.27 4.21 -6.52
CA TYR A 104 -2.08 3.86 -7.70
C TYR A 104 -1.68 2.54 -8.37
N ALA A 105 -0.42 2.12 -8.23
CA ALA A 105 0.11 0.88 -8.78
C ALA A 105 -0.10 -0.33 -7.85
N GLN A 106 -0.62 -0.11 -6.64
CA GLN A 106 -1.05 -1.17 -5.75
C GLN A 106 -2.54 -1.43 -5.98
N ASP A 107 -2.89 -2.67 -6.34
CA ASP A 107 -4.28 -3.04 -6.57
C ASP A 107 -5.04 -3.20 -5.25
N TYR A 108 -5.50 -2.08 -4.69
CA TYR A 108 -6.31 -2.03 -3.48
C TYR A 108 -7.59 -2.87 -3.63
N TRP A 109 -8.26 -2.76 -4.77
CA TRP A 109 -9.55 -3.40 -5.00
C TRP A 109 -9.43 -4.92 -5.12
N ALA A 110 -8.41 -5.45 -5.80
CA ALA A 110 -8.24 -6.91 -5.87
C ALA A 110 -8.04 -7.56 -4.49
N ARG A 111 -7.64 -6.79 -3.46
CA ARG A 111 -7.50 -7.31 -2.10
C ARG A 111 -8.80 -7.33 -1.32
N LEU A 112 -9.87 -6.64 -1.71
CA LEU A 112 -11.12 -6.67 -0.94
C LEU A 112 -12.01 -7.84 -1.37
N GLY A 113 -12.59 -8.54 -0.40
CA GLY A 113 -13.67 -9.50 -0.67
C GLY A 113 -14.98 -8.84 -1.13
N SER A 114 -15.10 -7.51 -1.00
CA SER A 114 -16.31 -6.73 -1.31
C SER A 114 -16.21 -5.93 -2.61
N THR A 115 -15.25 -6.24 -3.48
CA THR A 115 -14.99 -5.41 -4.68
C THR A 115 -16.15 -5.36 -5.64
N GLU A 116 -16.88 -6.46 -5.84
CA GLU A 116 -18.05 -6.41 -6.72
C GLU A 116 -19.18 -5.57 -6.11
N GLN A 117 -19.42 -5.68 -4.81
CA GLN A 117 -20.38 -4.82 -4.12
C GLN A 117 -20.00 -3.34 -4.27
N ALA A 118 -18.71 -3.01 -4.08
CA ALA A 118 -18.17 -1.68 -4.29
C ALA A 118 -18.39 -1.19 -5.73
N ARG A 119 -18.19 -2.08 -6.73
CA ARG A 119 -18.42 -1.79 -8.15
C ARG A 119 -19.89 -1.52 -8.45
N GLU A 120 -20.80 -2.31 -7.88
CA GLU A 120 -22.25 -2.12 -8.03
C GLU A 120 -22.72 -0.80 -7.39
N VAL A 121 -22.20 -0.45 -6.21
CA VAL A 121 -22.46 0.85 -5.57
C VAL A 121 -22.01 1.98 -6.48
N ARG A 122 -20.81 1.89 -7.07
CA ARG A 122 -20.33 2.90 -8.03
C ARG A 122 -21.23 2.96 -9.26
N LYS A 123 -21.57 1.83 -9.90
CA LYS A 123 -22.46 1.83 -11.09
C LYS A 123 -23.81 2.49 -10.79
N LYS A 124 -24.34 2.32 -9.57
CA LYS A 124 -25.60 2.92 -9.14
C LYS A 124 -25.53 4.42 -8.88
N TYR A 125 -24.47 4.90 -8.23
CA TYR A 125 -24.42 6.28 -7.73
C TYR A 125 -23.40 7.19 -8.44
N ASP A 126 -22.44 6.63 -9.16
CA ASP A 126 -21.47 7.32 -10.02
C ASP A 126 -21.28 6.57 -11.37
N PRO A 127 -22.36 6.43 -12.17
CA PRO A 127 -22.30 5.70 -13.44
C PRO A 127 -21.32 6.31 -14.46
N GLU A 128 -21.09 7.62 -14.39
CA GLU A 128 -20.25 8.35 -15.35
C GLU A 128 -18.76 8.40 -14.95
N LEU A 129 -18.42 7.85 -13.78
CA LEU A 129 -17.08 7.86 -13.18
C LEU A 129 -16.60 9.28 -12.84
N PHE A 130 -17.49 10.15 -12.38
CA PHE A 130 -17.18 11.52 -11.99
C PHE A 130 -16.05 11.55 -10.94
N PHE A 131 -16.14 10.74 -9.88
CA PHE A 131 -15.15 10.72 -8.79
C PHE A 131 -13.84 10.00 -9.15
N GLN A 132 -13.74 9.43 -10.35
CA GLN A 132 -12.49 8.88 -10.87
C GLN A 132 -11.87 9.80 -11.93
N LYS A 133 -12.68 10.49 -12.73
CA LYS A 133 -12.22 11.30 -13.87
C LYS A 133 -12.00 12.77 -13.54
N ARG A 134 -12.73 13.32 -12.57
CA ARG A 134 -12.76 14.78 -12.30
C ARG A 134 -12.05 15.19 -11.01
N THR A 135 -11.62 14.25 -10.18
CA THR A 135 -10.94 14.52 -8.91
C THR A 135 -9.51 14.00 -8.91
N SER A 136 -8.60 14.74 -8.27
CA SER A 136 -7.23 14.27 -7.98
C SER A 136 -7.28 13.27 -6.82
N GLY A 137 -7.63 12.03 -7.14
CA GLY A 137 -7.94 10.96 -6.18
C GLY A 137 -9.35 10.41 -6.39
N GLY A 138 -9.77 9.48 -5.55
CA GLY A 138 -11.16 8.99 -5.52
C GLY A 138 -11.34 7.50 -5.74
N PHE A 139 -12.59 7.09 -5.97
CA PHE A 139 -13.02 5.69 -6.03
C PHE A 139 -12.65 5.07 -7.39
N ARG A 140 -11.37 4.72 -7.56
CA ARG A 140 -10.81 4.19 -8.82
C ARG A 140 -11.23 2.73 -9.08
N LEU A 141 -12.53 2.49 -9.23
CA LEU A 141 -13.15 1.19 -9.46
C LEU A 141 -14.03 1.22 -10.72
N GLY A 142 -13.39 1.51 -11.84
CA GLY A 142 -13.95 1.56 -13.20
C GLY A 142 -14.14 0.18 -13.81
#